data_AF-A0A8J7L5I5-F1
#
_entry.id   AF-A0A8J7L5I5-F1
#
_cell.length_a   1.000
_cell.length_b   1.000
_cell.length_c   1.000
_cell.angle_alpha   90.00
_cell.angle_beta   90.00
_cell.angle_gamma   90.00
#
_symmetry.space_group_name_H-M   'P 1'
#
loop_
_entity.id
_entity.type
_entity.pdbx_description
1 polymer ?
#
loop_
_entity_poly.entity_id
_entity_poly.type
_entity_poly.pdbx_seq_one_letter_code
_entity_poly.pdbx_strand_id
1 'polypeptide(L)'
;MSPSLKKILSEIEQLTPEEQLTVMGHLVERVKKHVTQAPAKRKWSDLKGMASYPLFGEDAQEWVSRSRREGDEYRERFLRTQE
;
A
#
# COMPACT_ATOMS: atom_id res chain seq x y z
N MET A 1 26.21 -15.28 -23.02
CA MET A 1 25.40 -16.20 -22.19
C MET A 1 26.29 -16.83 -21.14
N SER A 2 25.84 -16.87 -19.89
CA SER A 2 26.58 -17.54 -18.81
C SER A 2 26.81 -19.02 -19.18
N PRO A 3 27.95 -19.61 -18.84
CA PRO A 3 28.24 -21.02 -19.14
C PRO A 3 27.20 -21.96 -18.53
N SER A 4 26.65 -21.60 -17.36
CA SER A 4 25.57 -22.33 -16.70
C SER A 4 24.27 -22.33 -17.52
N LEU A 5 23.90 -21.20 -18.16
CA LEU A 5 22.67 -21.13 -18.95
C LEU A 5 22.78 -21.97 -20.23
N LYS A 6 23.95 -22.00 -20.85
CA LYS A 6 24.19 -22.85 -22.03
C LYS A 6 24.01 -24.32 -21.69
N LYS A 7 24.52 -24.76 -20.54
CA LYS A 7 24.37 -26.14 -20.06
C LYS A 7 22.89 -26.50 -19.82
N ILE A 8 22.15 -25.62 -19.16
CA ILE A 8 20.70 -25.84 -18.91
C ILE A 8 19.92 -25.97 -20.22
N LEU A 9 20.20 -25.13 -21.21
CA LEU A 9 19.53 -25.22 -22.51
C LEU A 9 19.85 -26.53 -23.23
N SER A 10 21.11 -26.97 -23.22
CA SER A 10 21.48 -28.26 -23.81
C SER A 10 20.83 -29.45 -23.09
N GLU A 11 20.60 -29.36 -21.78
CA GLU A 11 19.89 -30.40 -21.03
C GLU A 11 18.38 -30.41 -21.35
N ILE A 12 17.76 -29.24 -21.54
CA ILE A 12 16.34 -29.14 -21.93
C ILE A 12 16.11 -29.68 -23.35
N GLU A 13 17.05 -29.43 -24.26
CA GLU A 13 16.98 -29.93 -25.65
C GLU A 13 17.01 -31.47 -25.73
N GLN A 14 17.56 -32.15 -24.73
CA GLN A 14 17.57 -33.61 -24.63
C GLN A 14 16.27 -34.21 -24.09
N LEU A 15 15.37 -33.39 -23.53
CA LEU A 15 14.09 -33.84 -23.00
C LEU A 15 13.07 -34.13 -24.10
N THR A 16 12.07 -34.94 -23.77
CA THR A 16 10.91 -35.14 -24.64
C THR A 16 10.06 -33.86 -24.74
N PRO A 17 9.26 -33.70 -25.81
CA PRO A 17 8.39 -32.53 -25.96
C PRO A 17 7.45 -32.29 -24.76
N GLU A 18 6.94 -33.34 -24.13
CA GLU A 18 6.05 -33.24 -22.96
C GLU A 18 6.78 -32.71 -21.72
N GLU A 19 8.02 -33.15 -21.51
CA GLU A 19 8.88 -32.67 -20.42
C GLU A 19 9.32 -31.22 -20.68
N GLN A 20 9.60 -30.85 -21.94
CA GLN A 20 9.88 -29.46 -22.31
C GLN A 20 8.68 -28.54 -22.01
N LEU A 21 7.45 -28.99 -22.28
CA LEU A 21 6.24 -28.26 -21.90
C LEU A 21 6.11 -28.09 -20.38
N THR A 22 6.47 -29.12 -19.62
CA THR A 22 6.49 -29.07 -18.15
C THR A 22 7.51 -28.05 -17.64
N VAL A 23 8.72 -28.04 -18.21
CA VAL A 23 9.76 -27.05 -17.91
C VAL A 23 9.27 -25.64 -18.23
N MET A 24 8.65 -25.44 -19.40
CA MET A 24 8.08 -24.17 -19.80
C MET A 24 7.02 -23.69 -18.81
N GLY A 25 6.08 -24.55 -18.40
CA GLY A 25 5.05 -24.22 -17.41
C GLY A 25 5.65 -23.78 -16.08
N HIS A 26 6.62 -24.53 -15.57
CA HIS A 26 7.31 -24.20 -14.31
C HIS A 26 8.10 -22.89 -14.40
N LEU A 27 8.74 -22.60 -15.53
CA LEU A 27 9.45 -21.33 -15.76
C LEU A 27 8.46 -20.17 -15.83
N VAL A 28 7.35 -20.31 -16.57
CA VAL A 28 6.31 -19.28 -16.66
C VAL A 28 5.70 -18.98 -15.31
N GLU A 29 5.40 -20.00 -14.50
CA GLU A 29 4.85 -19.80 -13.15
C GLU A 29 5.85 -19.04 -12.25
N ARG A 30 7.13 -19.40 -12.29
CA ARG A 30 8.17 -18.70 -11.53
C ARG A 30 8.34 -17.26 -12.00
N VAL A 31 8.39 -17.01 -13.30
CA VAL A 31 8.50 -15.65 -13.84
C VAL A 31 7.27 -14.83 -13.47
N LYS A 32 6.06 -15.39 -13.57
CA LYS A 32 4.85 -14.72 -13.09
C LYS A 32 4.98 -14.32 -11.63
N LYS A 33 5.39 -15.21 -10.74
CA LYS A 33 5.62 -14.89 -9.31
C LYS A 33 6.60 -13.73 -9.09
N HIS A 34 7.61 -13.56 -9.96
CA HIS A 34 8.59 -12.47 -9.85
C HIS A 34 8.11 -11.17 -10.53
N VAL A 35 7.39 -11.26 -11.65
CA VAL A 35 6.86 -10.11 -12.40
C VAL A 35 5.58 -9.55 -11.77
N THR A 36 4.74 -10.41 -11.19
CA THR A 36 3.53 -10.03 -10.45
C THR A 36 3.80 -9.79 -8.97
N GLN A 37 5.07 -9.69 -8.54
CA GLN A 37 5.38 -8.88 -7.36
C GLN A 37 5.00 -7.45 -7.72
N ALA A 38 3.70 -7.14 -7.59
CA ALA A 38 3.22 -5.77 -7.61
C ALA A 38 4.17 -4.94 -6.74
N PRO A 39 4.55 -3.72 -7.15
CA PRO A 39 5.42 -2.88 -6.34
C PRO A 39 4.87 -2.90 -4.93
N ALA A 40 5.75 -3.18 -3.95
CA ALA A 40 5.36 -3.36 -2.56
C ALA A 40 4.28 -2.34 -2.21
N LYS A 41 3.11 -2.82 -1.75
CA LYS A 41 1.96 -1.96 -1.45
C LYS A 41 2.50 -0.73 -0.71
N ARG A 42 2.35 0.46 -1.32
CA ARG A 42 2.88 1.71 -0.76
C ARG A 42 2.41 1.79 0.68
N LYS A 43 3.33 2.04 1.60
CA LYS A 43 2.97 2.10 3.00
C LYS A 43 2.20 3.40 3.21
N TRP A 44 1.14 3.39 4.01
CA TRP A 44 0.43 4.62 4.37
C TRP A 44 1.34 5.69 4.99
N SER A 45 2.42 5.24 5.67
CA SER A 45 3.46 6.13 6.20
C SER A 45 4.15 6.97 5.12
N ASP A 46 4.19 6.50 3.88
CA ASP A 46 4.84 7.20 2.76
C ASP A 46 4.07 8.48 2.38
N LEU A 47 2.82 8.62 2.82
CA LEU A 47 1.98 9.81 2.59
C LEU A 47 2.16 10.88 3.68
N LYS A 48 2.93 10.61 4.74
CA LYS A 48 3.11 11.55 5.86
C LYS A 48 3.75 12.85 5.36
N GLY A 49 3.09 13.98 5.64
CA GLY A 49 3.59 15.31 5.29
C GLY A 49 3.27 15.77 3.86
N MET A 50 2.49 15.00 3.09
CA MET A 50 2.05 15.41 1.74
C MET A 50 0.99 16.52 1.75
N ALA A 51 0.25 16.65 2.85
CA ALA A 51 -0.74 17.70 3.00
C ALA A 51 -0.07 18.99 3.52
N SER A 52 -0.33 20.12 2.86
CA SER A 52 -0.03 21.43 3.42
C SER A 52 -0.86 21.64 4.69
N TYR A 53 -0.26 22.23 5.70
CA TYR A 53 -0.96 22.58 6.93
C TYR A 53 -1.30 24.08 6.95
N PRO A 54 -2.55 24.47 7.29
CA PRO A 54 -3.73 23.61 7.47
C PRO A 54 -4.32 23.16 6.12
N LEU A 55 -4.68 21.88 5.99
CA LEU A 55 -5.21 21.34 4.72
C LEU A 55 -6.55 22.00 4.32
N PHE A 56 -7.35 22.39 5.32
CA PHE A 56 -8.69 22.97 5.13
C PHE A 56 -8.81 24.40 5.68
N GLY A 57 -7.69 25.14 5.79
CA GLY A 57 -7.69 26.54 6.20
C GLY A 57 -7.79 26.80 7.72
N GLU A 58 -8.16 25.80 8.53
CA GLU A 58 -8.14 25.85 9.99
C GLU A 58 -7.36 24.67 10.55
N ASP A 59 -6.66 24.90 11.67
CA ASP A 59 -6.04 23.82 12.43
C ASP A 59 -7.10 22.93 13.09
N ALA A 60 -6.85 21.62 13.11
CA ALA A 60 -7.76 20.67 13.71
C ALA A 60 -7.89 20.88 15.23
N GLN A 61 -6.80 21.20 15.93
CA GLN A 61 -6.84 21.38 17.38
C GLN A 61 -7.56 22.68 17.76
N GLU A 62 -7.35 23.76 17.00
CA GLU A 62 -8.13 25.00 17.14
C GLU A 62 -9.64 24.76 16.93
N TRP A 63 -10.01 24.05 15.86
CA TRP A 63 -11.41 23.69 15.60
C TRP A 63 -12.03 22.90 16.76
N VAL A 64 -11.34 21.84 17.24
CA VAL A 64 -11.82 21.01 18.36
C VAL A 64 -11.98 21.86 19.63
N SER A 65 -11.00 22.72 19.92
CA SER A 65 -11.01 23.55 21.13
C SER A 65 -12.15 24.55 21.10
N ARG A 66 -12.40 25.18 19.95
CA ARG A 66 -13.56 26.05 19.73
C ARG A 66 -14.87 25.29 19.94
N SER A 67 -15.07 24.17 19.25
CA SER A 67 -16.32 23.41 19.32
C SER A 67 -16.62 22.88 20.72
N ARG A 68 -15.60 22.50 21.50
CA ARG A 68 -15.79 22.11 22.91
C ARG A 68 -16.23 23.28 23.77
N ARG A 69 -15.53 24.41 23.67
CA ARG A 69 -15.87 25.62 24.43
C ARG A 69 -17.29 26.09 24.12
N GLU A 70 -17.66 26.14 22.84
CA GLU A 70 -19.03 26.49 22.41
C GLU A 70 -20.07 25.54 23.00
N GLY A 71 -19.78 24.23 23.03
CA GLY A 71 -20.65 23.23 23.66
C GLY A 71 -20.78 23.41 25.17
N ASP A 72 -19.67 23.68 25.87
CA ASP A 72 -19.67 23.93 27.31
C ASP A 72 -20.46 25.20 27.66
N GLU A 73 -20.24 26.30 26.93
CA GLU A 73 -20.99 27.55 27.09
C GLU A 73 -22.49 27.38 26.81
N TYR A 74 -22.85 26.58 25.80
CA TYR A 74 -24.25 26.28 25.50
C TYR A 74 -24.90 25.54 26.67
N ARG A 75 -24.22 24.52 27.21
CA ARG A 75 -24.71 23.75 28.37
C ARG A 75 -24.85 24.63 29.61
N GLU A 76 -23.87 25.49 29.92
CA GLU A 76 -23.95 26.39 31.06
C GLU A 76 -25.10 27.40 30.94
N ARG A 77 -25.29 27.99 29.75
CA ARG A 77 -26.44 28.89 29.51
C ARG A 77 -27.77 28.19 29.71
N PHE A 78 -27.89 26.95 29.23
CA PHE A 78 -29.11 26.17 29.40
C PHE A 78 -29.39 25.89 30.89
N LEU A 79 -28.37 25.52 31.66
CA LEU A 79 -28.50 25.27 33.10
C LEU A 79 -28.88 26.54 33.88
N ARG A 80 -28.27 27.70 33.58
CA ARG A 80 -28.62 28.98 34.22
C ARG A 80 -30.01 29.51 33.88
N THR A 81 -30.63 29.01 32.81
CA THR A 81 -32.00 29.42 32.41
C THR A 81 -33.07 28.55 33.10
N GLN A 82 -32.68 27.46 33.75
CA GLN A 82 -33.57 26.52 34.47
C GLN A 82 -33.59 26.77 36.00
N GLU A 83 -32.80 27.73 36.50
CA GLU A 83 -32.82 28.25 37.88
C GLU A 83 -33.63 29.56 37.95
#